data_AF-A0A661V2E0-F1
#
_entry.id   AF-A0A661V2E0-F1
#
_cell.length_a   1.000
_cell.length_b   1.000
_cell.length_c   1.000
_cell.angle_alpha   90.00
_cell.angle_beta   90.00
_cell.angle_gamma   90.00
#
_symmetry.space_group_name_H-M   'P 1'
#
loop_
_entity.id
_entity.type
_entity.pdbx_description
1 polymer ?
#
loop_
_entity_poly.entity_id
_entity_poly.type
_entity_poly.pdbx_seq_one_letter_code
_entity_poly.pdbx_strand_id
1 'polypeptide(L)' 'INEAQCKGCGICGAACPSGAITSRHFTTEEIMAEVEGVLV' A
#
# COMPACT_ATOMS: atom_id res chain seq x y z
N ILE A 1 5.99 -2.02 12.85
CA ILE A 1 4.66 -1.39 13.11
C ILE A 1 4.06 -2.08 14.32
N ASN A 2 3.39 -1.36 15.23
CA ASN A 2 2.59 -2.00 16.27
C ASN A 2 1.22 -2.37 15.68
N GLU A 3 0.98 -3.65 15.49
CA GLU A 3 -0.20 -4.14 14.78
C GLU A 3 -1.52 -3.86 15.51
N ALA A 4 -1.52 -3.87 16.85
CA ALA A 4 -2.72 -3.61 17.63
C ALA A 4 -3.23 -2.15 17.49
N GLN A 5 -2.35 -1.23 17.12
CA GLN A 5 -2.68 0.19 16.92
C GLN A 5 -2.85 0.56 15.44
N CYS A 6 -2.32 -0.25 14.52
CA CYS A 6 -2.40 0.01 13.09
C CYS A 6 -3.87 -0.02 12.62
N LYS A 7 -4.30 1.06 11.96
CA LYS A 7 -5.65 1.16 11.39
C LYS A 7 -5.70 0.86 9.89
N GLY A 8 -4.56 0.56 9.27
CA GLY A 8 -4.47 0.25 7.85
C GLY A 8 -4.67 1.45 6.91
N CYS A 9 -4.38 2.69 7.35
CA CYS A 9 -4.59 3.88 6.52
C CYS A 9 -3.56 4.08 5.38
N GLY A 10 -2.50 3.28 5.31
CA GLY A 10 -1.52 3.31 4.20
C GLY A 10 -0.49 4.45 4.21
N ILE A 11 -0.68 5.51 5.01
CA ILE A 11 0.19 6.72 4.99
C ILE A 11 1.68 6.39 5.18
N CYS A 12 2.01 5.51 6.13
CA CYS A 12 3.41 5.16 6.41
C CYS A 12 4.07 4.36 5.28
N GLY A 13 3.32 3.53 4.56
CA GLY A 13 3.81 2.82 3.37
C GLY A 13 4.04 3.79 2.21
N ALA A 14 3.04 4.64 1.93
CA ALA A 14 3.12 5.63 0.85
C ALA A 14 4.24 6.68 1.05
N ALA A 15 4.50 7.08 2.30
CA ALA A 15 5.50 8.09 2.63
C ALA A 15 6.94 7.52 2.71
N CYS A 16 7.12 6.20 2.74
CA CYS A 16 8.43 5.60 2.96
C CYS A 16 9.29 5.65 1.68
N PRO A 17 10.37 6.46 1.63
CA PRO A 17 11.15 6.63 0.41
C PRO A 17 12.00 5.39 0.06
N SER A 18 12.31 4.57 1.06
CA SER A 18 13.06 3.32 0.85
C SER A 18 12.17 2.14 0.49
N GLY A 19 10.83 2.29 0.54
CA GLY A 19 9.90 1.19 0.31
C GLY A 19 9.97 0.08 1.37
N ALA A 20 10.52 0.36 2.56
CA ALA A 20 10.70 -0.65 3.61
C ALA A 20 9.37 -1.10 4.27
N ILE A 21 8.29 -0.35 4.04
CA ILE A 21 6.97 -0.62 4.62
C ILE A 21 6.01 -0.93 3.48
N THR A 22 5.39 -2.11 3.53
CA THR A 22 4.36 -2.54 2.58
C THR A 22 3.00 -2.67 3.26
N SER A 23 1.94 -2.31 2.53
CA SER A 23 0.57 -2.57 2.94
C SER A 23 0.25 -4.07 2.75
N ARG A 24 -0.58 -4.66 3.63
CA ARG A 24 -0.98 -6.08 3.51
C ARG A 24 -2.04 -6.32 2.45
N HIS A 25 -2.88 -5.32 2.22
CA HIS A 25 -3.91 -5.25 1.19
C HIS A 25 -3.75 -3.89 0.53
N PHE A 26 -4.01 -3.79 -0.77
CA PHE A 26 -3.62 -2.64 -1.58
C PHE A 26 -2.10 -2.50 -1.64
N THR A 27 -1.40 -3.58 -1.99
CA THR A 27 0.01 -3.47 -2.38
C THR A 27 0.13 -2.58 -3.61
N THR A 28 1.33 -2.07 -3.87
CA THR A 28 1.57 -1.26 -5.08
C THR A 28 1.19 -2.04 -6.34
N GLU A 29 1.50 -3.34 -6.38
CA GLU A 29 1.18 -4.22 -7.50
C GLU A 29 -0.34 -4.39 -7.66
N GLU A 30 -1.07 -4.59 -6.57
CA GLU A 30 -2.54 -4.71 -6.60
C GLU A 30 -3.20 -3.41 -7.08
N ILE A 31 -2.74 -2.26 -6.59
CA ILE A 31 -3.27 -0.94 -7.01
C ILE A 31 -2.97 -0.69 -8.49
N MET A 32 -1.75 -0.99 -8.95
CA MET A 32 -1.38 -0.78 -10.35
C MET A 32 -2.17 -1.72 -11.28
N ALA A 33 -2.44 -2.96 -10.86
CA ALA A 33 -3.31 -3.87 -11.61
C ALA A 33 -4.74 -3.32 -11.73
N GLU A 34 -5.28 -2.69 -10.67
CA GLU A 34 -6.58 -2.01 -10.73
C GLU A 34 -6.57 -0.83 -11.72
N VAL A 35 -5.53 0.01 -11.68
CA VAL A 35 -5.36 1.14 -12.61
C VAL A 35 -5.25 0.65 -14.06
N GLU A 36 -4.42 -0.35 -14.32
CA GLU A 36 -4.27 -0.95 -15.65
C GLU A 36 -5.59 -1.50 -16.16
N GLY A 37 -6.36 -2.19 -15.31
CA GLY A 37 -7.68 -2.73 -15.66
C GLY A 37 -8.71 -1.68 -16.08
N VAL A 38 -8.55 -0.41 -15.67
CA VAL A 38 -9.42 0.70 -16.08
C VAL A 38 -8.97 1.35 -17.40
N LEU A 39 -7.70 1.21 -17.77
CA LEU A 39 -7.10 1.87 -18.93
C LEU A 39 -7.08 1.01 -20.21
N VAL A 40 -7.50 -0.26 -20.14
CA VAL A 40 -7.51 -1.22 -21.25
C VAL A 40 -8.90 -1.51 -21.81
#